data_AF-A0A2G2Y4U0-F1
#
_entry.id   AF-A0A2G2Y4U0-F1
#
_cell.length_a   1.000
_cell.length_b   1.000
_cell.length_c   1.000
_cell.angle_alpha   90.00
_cell.angle_beta   90.00
_cell.angle_gamma   90.00
#
_symmetry.space_group_name_H-M   'P 1'
#
loop_
_entity.id
_entity.type
_entity.pdbx_description
1 polymer ?
#
loop_
_entity_poly.entity_id
_entity_poly.type
_entity_poly.pdbx_seq_one_letter_code
_entity_poly.pdbx_strand_id
1 'polypeptide(L)'
;MAVVADDDHEQQVKQTEKKKPETEDEKRRKKIVPGSLMKAVVRPGGGKSKPAEGNQVIYHCTVRTLDGVTVESTRSEFGGKGTPIRHVIGKSKIILGLLEGIPTMLKGEVAMFKMKPEMHYGEKDCPVAAPDNFPKDSELHFEIELIEFSKVITDDLGVLKKVIEEGQSWETPREPYEVKAWISAKSGDGKVILSRTQDEPYFFIFGKSEVPEGLELGIATMPRGEKAVIYVKSQYYTESTLMPVVEGVDEVHFEVELVHFIQVRDVLGDGRLIKRRIRDGRGEFPMDCPLQDSLLRVHYKGSLLNEEKTVFYDTRIDNNGQPLEFSSGEGLVPQGFEMSVRLMLPGEVSLVTCPPDYAYDKFERPANVPEGAYVQWEIELLDFNTPKDWTGFSFQEIMDDVEKIKGTGNRLFKEGKFELAKAKYEKVLREFNHVHPQDDEEGKEFANTRNLLHLNVAACLLKLGEHKKSIEACNKVLDANPVHVKALYRRGMAYMASGDFEEARADFNKMMSIDKSSEGSAKAALLKLKKEEQEVERKVRKQFKGLFDKRPGEIAEAGTNDGGDEATSENPEKDDLDNIDDHEERTRQTTEPPPRPGILSQLRKLFASVGLNRCTIL
;
A
#
# COMPACT_ATOMS: atom_id res chain seq x y z
N MET A 1 9.70 -50.95 -35.20
CA MET A 1 10.38 -49.64 -35.36
C MET A 1 10.02 -48.77 -34.16
N ALA A 2 10.88 -47.81 -33.80
CA ALA A 2 10.74 -47.08 -32.55
C ALA A 2 9.55 -46.11 -32.55
N VAL A 3 8.92 -45.97 -31.39
CA VAL A 3 8.24 -44.73 -31.00
C VAL A 3 9.32 -43.90 -30.31
N VAL A 4 9.62 -42.73 -30.85
CA VAL A 4 10.45 -41.73 -30.17
C VAL A 4 9.49 -40.70 -29.60
N ALA A 5 9.52 -40.54 -28.28
CA ALA A 5 9.01 -39.36 -27.61
C ALA A 5 10.23 -38.59 -27.14
N ASP A 6 10.43 -37.39 -27.69
CA ASP A 6 11.35 -36.41 -27.14
C ASP A 6 10.54 -35.48 -26.24
N ASP A 7 11.01 -35.29 -25.00
CA ASP A 7 10.53 -34.24 -24.11
C ASP A 7 10.94 -32.87 -24.67
N ASP A 8 10.04 -31.89 -24.62
CA ASP A 8 10.41 -30.48 -24.76
C ASP A 8 9.82 -29.68 -23.59
N HIS A 9 10.63 -28.83 -22.97
CA HIS A 9 10.44 -28.45 -21.57
C HIS A 9 9.43 -27.30 -21.35
N GLU A 10 8.40 -27.55 -20.52
CA GLU A 10 7.67 -26.46 -19.84
C GLU A 10 8.62 -25.67 -18.93
N GLN A 11 9.03 -24.48 -19.36
CA GLN A 11 9.73 -23.53 -18.49
C GLN A 11 8.75 -22.87 -17.51
N GLN A 12 8.40 -23.60 -16.45
CA GLN A 12 7.77 -22.99 -15.28
C GLN A 12 8.68 -21.90 -14.70
N VAL A 13 8.29 -20.63 -14.88
CA VAL A 13 8.97 -19.48 -14.26
C VAL A 13 8.67 -19.47 -12.76
N LYS A 14 9.31 -20.38 -12.03
CA LYS A 14 9.36 -20.36 -10.58
C LYS A 14 10.09 -19.09 -10.16
N GLN A 15 9.33 -18.12 -9.67
CA GLN A 15 9.90 -16.95 -8.99
C GLN A 15 10.78 -17.47 -7.86
N THR A 16 12.09 -17.27 -7.98
CA THR A 16 13.04 -17.66 -6.95
C THR A 16 12.92 -16.67 -5.80
N GLU A 17 12.06 -17.00 -4.84
CA GLU A 17 12.15 -16.43 -3.50
C GLU A 17 13.61 -16.47 -3.07
N LYS A 18 14.19 -15.30 -2.80
CA LYS A 18 15.53 -15.21 -2.23
C LYS A 18 15.45 -15.76 -0.81
N LYS A 19 15.72 -17.06 -0.65
CA LYS A 19 15.91 -17.70 0.66
C LYS A 19 16.82 -16.80 1.48
N LYS A 20 16.36 -16.44 2.68
CA LYS A 20 17.18 -15.69 3.64
C LYS A 20 18.50 -16.44 3.85
N PRO A 21 19.63 -15.72 4.00
CA PRO A 21 20.90 -16.37 4.30
C PRO A 21 20.76 -17.17 5.60
N GLU A 22 21.21 -18.44 5.55
CA GLU A 22 21.09 -19.36 6.67
C GLU A 22 21.85 -18.84 7.90
N THR A 23 21.17 -18.85 9.05
CA THR A 23 21.71 -18.37 10.33
C THR A 23 22.78 -19.32 10.87
N GLU A 24 23.62 -18.84 11.79
CA GLU A 24 24.62 -19.71 12.44
C GLU A 24 23.95 -20.82 13.26
N ASP A 25 22.81 -20.55 13.90
CA ASP A 25 22.09 -21.57 14.69
C ASP A 25 21.48 -22.67 13.81
N GLU A 26 21.00 -22.36 12.59
CA GLU A 26 20.62 -23.40 11.61
C GLU A 26 21.82 -24.25 11.17
N LYS A 27 22.99 -23.64 10.95
CA LYS A 27 24.24 -24.36 10.61
C LYS A 27 24.73 -25.23 11.77
N ARG A 28 24.50 -24.82 13.03
CA ARG A 28 24.77 -25.61 14.24
C ARG A 28 23.81 -26.79 14.35
N ARG A 29 22.50 -26.56 14.18
CA ARG A 29 21.45 -27.62 14.16
C ARG A 29 21.75 -28.75 13.18
N LYS A 30 22.27 -28.43 11.99
CA LYS A 30 22.67 -29.45 10.98
C LYS A 30 23.79 -30.40 11.40
N LYS A 31 24.50 -30.12 12.51
CA LYS A 31 25.60 -30.96 13.03
C LYS A 31 25.15 -31.91 14.15
N ILE A 32 23.88 -31.85 14.57
CA ILE A 32 23.34 -32.69 15.65
C ILE A 32 23.28 -34.16 15.21
N VAL A 33 23.90 -35.03 15.98
CA VAL A 33 23.87 -36.49 15.78
C VAL A 33 22.76 -37.10 16.64
N PRO A 34 21.89 -37.99 16.10
CA PRO A 34 20.87 -38.66 16.90
C PRO A 34 21.43 -39.31 18.17
N GLY A 35 20.85 -38.98 19.33
CA GLY A 35 21.33 -39.46 20.63
C GLY A 35 22.51 -38.70 21.22
N SER A 36 22.90 -37.52 20.71
CA SER A 36 23.82 -36.60 21.40
C SER A 36 23.12 -35.75 22.49
N LEU A 37 21.80 -35.56 22.36
CA LEU A 37 20.91 -34.92 23.32
C LEU A 37 19.75 -35.87 23.64
N MET A 38 19.59 -36.21 24.91
CA MET A 38 18.50 -37.08 25.40
C MET A 38 17.77 -36.38 26.55
N LYS A 39 16.43 -36.31 26.49
CA LYS A 39 15.60 -35.66 27.50
C LYS A 39 14.81 -36.68 28.32
N ALA A 40 14.81 -36.52 29.64
CA ALA A 40 13.84 -37.14 30.55
C ALA A 40 13.10 -36.05 31.33
N VAL A 41 11.76 -36.13 31.41
CA VAL A 41 10.96 -35.22 32.25
C VAL A 41 10.99 -35.74 33.68
N VAL A 42 11.50 -34.93 34.60
CA VAL A 42 11.60 -35.23 36.04
C VAL A 42 10.33 -34.76 36.76
N ARG A 43 9.79 -33.60 36.38
CA ARG A 43 8.52 -33.06 36.87
C ARG A 43 7.77 -32.43 35.68
N PRO A 44 6.52 -32.81 35.38
CA PRO A 44 5.77 -32.21 34.28
C PRO A 44 5.49 -30.72 34.54
N GLY A 45 5.48 -29.93 33.47
CA GLY A 45 4.99 -28.55 33.49
C GLY A 45 3.48 -28.45 33.23
N GLY A 46 2.95 -27.24 33.32
CA GLY A 46 1.57 -26.90 32.98
C GLY A 46 1.44 -26.11 31.67
N GLY A 47 0.21 -26.06 31.14
CA GLY A 47 -0.11 -25.41 29.87
C GLY A 47 0.00 -26.35 28.66
N LYS A 48 -0.09 -25.77 27.46
CA LYS A 48 0.07 -26.48 26.16
C LYS A 48 1.18 -25.85 25.31
N SER A 49 1.25 -24.51 25.33
CA SER A 49 2.23 -23.70 24.60
C SER A 49 3.64 -23.92 25.17
N LYS A 50 4.67 -23.72 24.32
CA LYS A 50 6.08 -23.93 24.64
C LYS A 50 6.92 -22.73 24.19
N PRO A 51 8.15 -22.54 24.70
CA PRO A 51 9.04 -21.49 24.22
C PRO A 51 9.33 -21.62 22.73
N ALA A 52 9.16 -20.52 22.00
CA ALA A 52 9.53 -20.40 20.58
C ALA A 52 10.60 -19.31 20.37
N GLU A 53 11.05 -19.14 19.12
CA GLU A 53 11.95 -18.04 18.75
C GLU A 53 11.34 -16.67 19.12
N GLY A 54 12.19 -15.73 19.56
CA GLY A 54 11.75 -14.43 20.07
C GLY A 54 11.06 -14.48 21.44
N ASN A 55 11.02 -15.63 22.13
CA ASN A 55 10.58 -15.70 23.52
C ASN A 55 11.76 -15.44 24.47
N GLN A 56 11.55 -14.64 25.52
CA GLN A 56 12.39 -14.70 26.72
C GLN A 56 12.01 -15.96 27.50
N VAL A 57 13.00 -16.76 27.88
CA VAL A 57 12.89 -17.88 28.81
C VAL A 57 13.63 -17.55 30.10
N ILE A 58 13.03 -17.93 31.23
CA ILE A 58 13.56 -17.76 32.58
C ILE A 58 13.68 -19.14 33.19
N TYR A 59 14.88 -19.58 33.56
CA TYR A 59 15.11 -20.95 34.03
C TYR A 59 16.23 -21.08 35.07
N HIS A 60 16.09 -22.06 35.95
CA HIS A 60 17.21 -22.57 36.74
C HIS A 60 17.90 -23.72 36.00
N CYS A 61 19.23 -23.75 36.07
CA CYS A 61 20.07 -24.84 35.60
C CYS A 61 20.93 -25.40 36.76
N THR A 62 21.08 -26.72 36.81
CA THR A 62 22.11 -27.43 37.58
C THR A 62 22.80 -28.46 36.68
N VAL A 63 24.11 -28.37 36.53
CA VAL A 63 24.92 -29.30 35.73
C VAL A 63 25.58 -30.31 36.65
N ARG A 64 25.47 -31.60 36.33
CA ARG A 64 26.08 -32.70 37.08
C ARG A 64 26.80 -33.67 36.14
N THR A 65 27.78 -34.39 36.67
CA THR A 65 28.40 -35.54 35.99
C THR A 65 27.43 -36.73 35.93
N LEU A 66 27.79 -37.80 35.21
CA LEU A 66 26.95 -39.00 35.12
C LEU A 66 26.83 -39.77 36.45
N ASP A 67 27.84 -39.66 37.33
CA ASP A 67 27.86 -40.15 38.70
C ASP A 67 27.23 -39.18 39.73
N GLY A 68 26.73 -38.02 39.27
CA GLY A 68 25.90 -37.11 40.06
C GLY A 68 26.62 -35.98 40.80
N VAL A 69 27.95 -35.87 40.66
CA VAL A 69 28.72 -34.75 41.22
C VAL A 69 28.27 -33.45 40.55
N THR A 70 27.92 -32.43 41.33
CA THR A 70 27.50 -31.14 40.79
C THR A 70 28.71 -30.36 40.30
N VAL A 71 28.66 -29.95 39.03
CA VAL A 71 29.70 -29.18 38.33
C VAL A 71 29.43 -27.68 38.46
N GLU A 72 28.18 -27.29 38.26
CA GLU A 72 27.74 -25.88 38.26
C GLU A 72 26.26 -25.82 38.66
N SER A 73 25.83 -24.76 39.34
CA SER A 73 24.40 -24.47 39.48
C SER A 73 24.10 -22.98 39.56
N THR A 74 22.91 -22.64 39.11
CA THR A 74 22.24 -21.35 39.35
C THR A 74 21.58 -21.28 40.73
N ARG A 75 21.25 -22.44 41.32
CA ARG A 75 20.48 -22.59 42.57
C ARG A 75 21.38 -22.44 43.81
N SER A 76 20.92 -21.71 44.82
CA SER A 76 21.65 -21.51 46.08
C SER A 76 21.84 -22.81 46.86
N GLU A 77 20.85 -23.71 46.84
CA GLU A 77 20.92 -25.04 47.45
C GLU A 77 21.98 -25.97 46.82
N PHE A 78 22.52 -25.62 45.65
CA PHE A 78 23.62 -26.32 44.98
C PHE A 78 24.86 -25.43 44.74
N GLY A 79 25.06 -24.40 45.60
CA GLY A 79 26.25 -23.53 45.58
C GLY A 79 26.21 -22.36 44.58
N GLY A 80 25.11 -22.19 43.86
CA GLY A 80 24.87 -21.06 42.96
C GLY A 80 24.45 -19.77 43.67
N LYS A 81 24.17 -18.72 42.89
CA LYS A 81 23.75 -17.40 43.41
C LYS A 81 22.25 -17.28 43.71
N GLY A 82 21.45 -18.31 43.43
CA GLY A 82 19.99 -18.25 43.48
C GLY A 82 19.34 -17.45 42.35
N THR A 83 20.12 -16.91 41.41
CA THR A 83 19.61 -16.11 40.28
C THR A 83 19.32 -17.02 39.08
N PRO A 84 18.08 -17.05 38.54
CA PRO A 84 17.78 -17.81 37.32
C PRO A 84 18.38 -17.14 36.08
N ILE A 85 18.70 -17.94 35.08
CA ILE A 85 19.17 -17.48 33.77
C ILE A 85 17.99 -16.89 32.99
N ARG A 86 18.22 -15.77 32.29
CA ARG A 86 17.29 -15.16 31.34
C ARG A 86 17.94 -15.14 29.96
N HIS A 87 17.32 -15.80 28.99
CA HIS A 87 17.77 -15.81 27.60
C HIS A 87 16.61 -15.52 26.65
N VAL A 88 16.88 -14.93 25.49
CA VAL A 88 15.91 -14.77 24.39
C VAL A 88 16.29 -15.73 23.27
N ILE A 89 15.38 -16.66 22.94
CA ILE A 89 15.63 -17.67 21.90
C ILE A 89 15.80 -16.96 20.54
N GLY A 90 16.91 -17.25 19.84
CA GLY A 90 17.29 -16.61 18.57
C GLY A 90 18.01 -15.25 18.71
N LYS A 91 18.25 -14.74 19.93
CA LYS A 91 19.03 -13.50 20.16
C LYS A 91 20.14 -13.66 21.19
N SER A 92 19.91 -14.41 22.27
CA SER A 92 20.96 -14.77 23.24
C SER A 92 21.88 -15.84 22.67
N LYS A 93 23.16 -15.81 23.06
CA LYS A 93 24.12 -16.87 22.78
C LYS A 93 23.84 -18.05 23.71
N ILE A 94 23.39 -19.19 23.16
CA ILE A 94 22.98 -20.38 23.92
C ILE A 94 23.73 -21.62 23.38
N ILE A 95 24.16 -22.51 24.29
CA ILE A 95 24.73 -23.82 23.93
C ILE A 95 23.69 -24.71 23.23
N LEU A 96 24.10 -25.51 22.24
CA LEU A 96 23.19 -26.14 21.29
C LEU A 96 22.13 -27.05 21.96
N GLY A 97 22.50 -27.79 23.00
CA GLY A 97 21.61 -28.66 23.75
C GLY A 97 20.53 -27.94 24.56
N LEU A 98 20.76 -26.67 24.95
CA LEU A 98 19.72 -25.84 25.57
C LEU A 98 18.88 -25.07 24.54
N LEU A 99 19.49 -24.68 23.41
CA LEU A 99 18.78 -24.08 22.28
C LEU A 99 17.71 -25.03 21.73
N GLU A 100 18.01 -26.32 21.62
CA GLU A 100 17.05 -27.34 21.20
C GLU A 100 16.25 -27.93 22.38
N GLY A 101 16.83 -27.99 23.58
CA GLY A 101 16.20 -28.57 24.76
C GLY A 101 15.02 -27.75 25.30
N ILE A 102 15.20 -26.44 25.49
CA ILE A 102 14.22 -25.58 26.15
C ILE A 102 12.89 -25.46 25.36
N PRO A 103 12.88 -25.32 24.01
CA PRO A 103 11.64 -25.34 23.22
C PRO A 103 10.79 -26.62 23.36
N THR A 104 11.34 -27.70 23.89
CA THR A 104 10.56 -28.93 24.15
C THR A 104 9.77 -28.90 25.46
N MET A 105 10.03 -27.94 26.35
CA MET A 105 9.53 -27.89 27.73
C MET A 105 8.22 -27.10 27.87
N LEU A 106 7.40 -27.46 28.86
CA LEU A 106 6.27 -26.70 29.35
C LEU A 106 6.65 -25.79 30.54
N LYS A 107 5.81 -24.79 30.87
CA LYS A 107 6.06 -23.91 32.02
C LYS A 107 6.03 -24.71 33.33
N GLY A 108 7.01 -24.50 34.20
CA GLY A 108 7.16 -25.21 35.47
C GLY A 108 7.71 -26.63 35.34
N GLU A 109 8.05 -27.08 34.14
CA GLU A 109 8.63 -28.39 33.90
C GLU A 109 10.07 -28.45 34.45
N VAL A 110 10.41 -29.56 35.09
CA VAL A 110 11.81 -29.94 35.36
C VAL A 110 12.19 -31.07 34.43
N ALA A 111 13.23 -30.87 33.62
CA ALA A 111 13.74 -31.87 32.70
C ALA A 111 15.23 -32.08 32.91
N MET A 112 15.65 -33.34 32.85
CA MET A 112 17.04 -33.75 32.81
C MET A 112 17.43 -33.96 31.35
N PHE A 113 18.39 -33.16 30.87
CA PHE A 113 18.98 -33.30 29.55
C PHE A 113 20.36 -33.94 29.69
N LYS A 114 20.50 -35.18 29.21
CA LYS A 114 21.80 -35.81 29.04
C LYS A 114 22.41 -35.31 27.73
N MET A 115 23.58 -34.68 27.81
CA MET A 115 24.25 -34.00 26.71
C MET A 115 25.68 -34.51 26.53
N LYS A 116 26.03 -34.90 25.29
CA LYS A 116 27.42 -35.13 24.87
C LYS A 116 28.18 -33.81 24.67
N PRO A 117 29.53 -33.81 24.65
CA PRO A 117 30.35 -32.60 24.44
C PRO A 117 29.88 -31.72 23.30
N GLU A 118 29.54 -32.30 22.15
CA GLU A 118 29.09 -31.60 20.94
C GLU A 118 27.72 -30.87 21.08
N MET A 119 27.00 -31.09 22.19
CA MET A 119 25.75 -30.39 22.52
C MET A 119 25.92 -29.35 23.64
N HIS A 120 27.10 -29.24 24.27
CA HIS A 120 27.37 -28.20 25.26
C HIS A 120 28.67 -27.45 24.92
N TYR A 121 29.53 -27.17 25.89
CA TYR A 121 30.74 -26.36 25.71
C TYR A 121 31.87 -27.06 24.94
N GLY A 122 31.69 -28.35 24.59
CA GLY A 122 32.54 -29.07 23.64
C GLY A 122 32.13 -28.88 22.17
N GLU A 123 31.04 -28.16 21.89
CA GLU A 123 30.65 -27.80 20.52
C GLU A 123 31.75 -26.94 19.86
N LYS A 124 32.28 -27.41 18.72
CA LYS A 124 33.38 -26.75 17.98
C LYS A 124 33.14 -25.27 17.71
N ASP A 125 31.89 -24.93 17.37
CA ASP A 125 31.47 -23.58 16.96
C ASP A 125 30.58 -22.93 18.06
N CYS A 126 30.77 -23.31 19.33
CA CYS A 126 29.99 -22.81 20.46
C CYS A 126 30.10 -21.28 20.61
N PRO A 127 28.97 -20.53 20.69
CA PRO A 127 29.00 -19.09 20.89
C PRO A 127 29.26 -18.66 22.34
N VAL A 128 29.34 -19.60 23.29
CA VAL A 128 29.51 -19.36 24.73
C VAL A 128 30.79 -20.03 25.23
N ALA A 129 31.62 -19.30 25.98
CA ALA A 129 32.81 -19.86 26.62
C ALA A 129 32.43 -20.81 27.76
N ALA A 130 33.23 -21.86 27.97
CA ALA A 130 33.11 -22.74 29.13
C ALA A 130 33.49 -21.99 30.43
N PRO A 131 32.81 -22.26 31.56
CA PRO A 131 33.29 -21.84 32.88
C PRO A 131 34.66 -22.43 33.22
N ASP A 132 35.40 -21.79 34.13
CA ASP A 132 36.71 -22.27 34.58
C ASP A 132 36.63 -23.68 35.17
N ASN A 133 37.52 -24.57 34.71
CA ASN A 133 37.57 -25.99 35.07
C ASN A 133 36.33 -26.83 34.68
N PHE A 134 35.42 -26.30 33.87
CA PHE A 134 34.25 -27.05 33.40
C PHE A 134 34.67 -28.26 32.53
N PRO A 135 34.14 -29.48 32.77
CA PRO A 135 34.49 -30.71 32.05
C PRO A 135 33.83 -30.77 30.66
N LYS A 136 34.17 -29.82 29.78
CA LYS A 136 33.58 -29.61 28.45
C LYS A 136 33.67 -30.83 27.52
N ASP A 137 34.68 -31.69 27.73
CA ASP A 137 34.95 -32.88 26.91
C ASP A 137 34.24 -34.14 27.47
N SER A 138 33.41 -33.99 28.51
CA SER A 138 32.62 -35.08 29.13
C SER A 138 31.14 -35.07 28.72
N GLU A 139 30.49 -36.23 28.81
CA GLU A 139 29.03 -36.35 28.73
C GLU A 139 28.41 -35.98 30.09
N LEU A 140 27.41 -35.09 30.12
CA LEU A 140 26.92 -34.43 31.33
C LEU A 140 25.39 -34.45 31.43
N HIS A 141 24.89 -34.22 32.65
CA HIS A 141 23.48 -34.09 32.99
C HIS A 141 23.12 -32.63 33.31
N PHE A 142 22.30 -32.00 32.48
CA PHE A 142 21.76 -30.65 32.68
C PHE A 142 20.33 -30.73 33.19
N GLU A 143 20.12 -30.45 34.47
CA GLU A 143 18.80 -30.33 35.11
C GLU A 143 18.27 -28.91 34.94
N ILE A 144 17.20 -28.76 34.16
CA ILE A 144 16.58 -27.46 33.85
C ILE A 144 15.20 -27.40 34.50
N GLU A 145 14.92 -26.34 35.26
CA GLU A 145 13.56 -25.93 35.64
C GLU A 145 13.17 -24.70 34.82
N LEU A 146 12.24 -24.84 33.88
CA LEU A 146 11.72 -23.71 33.11
C LEU A 146 10.66 -22.98 33.95
N ILE A 147 11.02 -21.84 34.52
CA ILE A 147 10.18 -21.10 35.47
C ILE A 147 9.04 -20.40 34.73
N GLU A 148 9.38 -19.62 33.70
CA GLU A 148 8.42 -18.88 32.87
C GLU A 148 9.03 -18.56 31.49
N PHE A 149 8.17 -18.30 30.52
CA PHE A 149 8.55 -17.71 29.24
C PHE A 149 7.48 -16.72 28.76
N SER A 150 7.91 -15.70 28.02
CA SER A 150 7.07 -14.63 27.45
C SER A 150 7.60 -14.24 26.06
N LYS A 151 6.70 -13.89 25.14
CA LYS A 151 7.06 -13.33 23.83
C LYS A 151 7.66 -11.94 24.03
N VAL A 152 8.84 -11.69 23.46
CA VAL A 152 9.44 -10.35 23.44
C VAL A 152 8.73 -9.51 22.37
N ILE A 153 8.32 -8.29 22.73
CA ILE A 153 7.66 -7.35 21.82
C ILE A 153 8.63 -6.24 21.41
N THR A 154 9.38 -5.66 22.36
CA THR A 154 10.44 -4.67 22.10
C THR A 154 11.83 -5.27 22.40
N ASP A 155 12.85 -4.88 21.61
CA ASP A 155 14.20 -5.46 21.70
C ASP A 155 14.92 -5.20 23.04
N ASP A 156 14.56 -4.11 23.72
CA ASP A 156 15.05 -3.71 25.04
C ASP A 156 14.36 -4.42 26.22
N LEU A 157 13.44 -5.35 25.92
CA LEU A 157 12.61 -6.05 26.90
C LEU A 157 11.71 -5.11 27.72
N GLY A 158 11.39 -3.92 27.20
CA GLY A 158 10.45 -2.96 27.80
C GLY A 158 8.98 -3.37 27.66
N VAL A 159 8.64 -4.13 26.62
CA VAL A 159 7.32 -4.75 26.44
C VAL A 159 7.46 -6.26 26.20
N LEU A 160 6.76 -7.06 27.00
CA LEU A 160 6.68 -8.52 26.87
C LEU A 160 5.21 -8.97 26.90
N LYS A 161 4.83 -9.98 26.10
CA LYS A 161 3.48 -10.58 26.13
C LYS A 161 3.52 -12.04 26.57
N LYS A 162 2.63 -12.43 27.49
CA LYS A 162 2.41 -13.80 27.93
C LYS A 162 0.98 -14.22 27.64
N VAL A 163 0.81 -15.17 26.70
CA VAL A 163 -0.50 -15.71 26.35
C VAL A 163 -1.05 -16.54 27.53
N ILE A 164 -2.34 -16.34 27.83
CA ILE A 164 -3.13 -17.11 28.79
C ILE A 164 -4.05 -18.08 28.03
N GLU A 165 -4.73 -17.57 27.00
CA GLU A 165 -5.58 -18.33 26.08
C GLU A 165 -5.27 -17.91 24.64
N GLU A 166 -5.01 -18.90 23.76
CA GLU A 166 -4.69 -18.67 22.35
C GLU A 166 -5.92 -18.15 21.58
N GLY A 167 -5.72 -17.19 20.68
CA GLY A 167 -6.81 -16.64 19.85
C GLY A 167 -7.23 -17.53 18.67
N GLN A 168 -8.26 -17.08 17.94
CA GLN A 168 -8.93 -17.86 16.89
C GLN A 168 -8.51 -17.47 15.46
N SER A 169 -7.77 -16.38 15.27
CA SER A 169 -7.33 -15.86 13.97
C SER A 169 -5.80 -15.82 13.83
N TRP A 170 -5.32 -15.56 12.61
CA TRP A 170 -3.92 -15.16 12.37
C TRP A 170 -3.77 -13.64 12.18
N GLU A 171 -4.83 -12.93 11.76
CA GLU A 171 -4.83 -11.46 11.73
C GLU A 171 -4.76 -10.86 13.14
N THR A 172 -4.04 -9.75 13.26
CA THR A 172 -3.90 -8.90 14.46
C THR A 172 -4.17 -7.42 14.11
N PRO A 173 -4.49 -6.55 15.09
CA PRO A 173 -4.79 -5.15 14.82
C PRO A 173 -3.54 -4.31 14.48
N ARG A 174 -3.77 -3.20 13.77
CA ARG A 174 -2.77 -2.20 13.34
C ARG A 174 -3.46 -0.86 13.05
N GLU A 175 -2.74 0.24 12.92
CA GLU A 175 -3.34 1.52 12.50
C GLU A 175 -4.05 1.37 11.13
N PRO A 176 -5.25 1.97 10.91
CA PRO A 176 -6.08 2.73 11.84
C PRO A 176 -7.29 1.92 12.36
N TYR A 177 -7.08 0.65 12.73
CA TYR A 177 -8.17 -0.26 13.09
C TYR A 177 -8.91 0.19 14.36
N GLU A 178 -10.22 -0.06 14.36
CA GLU A 178 -11.10 0.12 15.52
C GLU A 178 -11.10 -1.18 16.34
N VAL A 179 -10.72 -1.11 17.62
CA VAL A 179 -10.48 -2.26 18.50
C VAL A 179 -11.41 -2.23 19.69
N LYS A 180 -11.88 -3.40 20.13
CA LYS A 180 -12.58 -3.61 21.40
C LYS A 180 -11.89 -4.69 22.22
N ALA A 181 -11.44 -4.34 23.42
CA ALA A 181 -10.78 -5.27 24.35
C ALA A 181 -11.23 -5.05 25.81
N TRP A 182 -11.33 -6.11 26.60
CA TRP A 182 -11.37 -5.94 28.05
C TRP A 182 -9.94 -5.72 28.55
N ILE A 183 -9.74 -4.71 29.39
CA ILE A 183 -8.43 -4.31 29.89
C ILE A 183 -8.53 -4.13 31.41
N SER A 184 -7.54 -4.62 32.15
CA SER A 184 -7.28 -4.26 33.55
C SER A 184 -5.78 -4.17 33.80
N ALA A 185 -5.33 -3.38 34.77
CA ALA A 185 -3.91 -3.11 35.01
C ALA A 185 -3.55 -3.18 36.51
N LYS A 186 -2.39 -3.75 36.80
CA LYS A 186 -1.77 -3.80 38.14
C LYS A 186 -0.31 -3.37 38.01
N SER A 187 0.28 -2.75 39.03
CA SER A 187 1.74 -2.58 39.09
C SER A 187 2.43 -3.93 39.39
N GLY A 188 3.74 -4.02 39.15
CA GLY A 188 4.52 -5.25 39.37
C GLY A 188 4.56 -5.77 40.81
N ASP A 189 4.14 -4.96 41.80
CA ASP A 189 3.91 -5.36 43.20
C ASP A 189 2.53 -6.02 43.44
N GLY A 190 1.65 -6.02 42.43
CA GLY A 190 0.29 -6.55 42.47
C GLY A 190 -0.80 -5.54 42.84
N LYS A 191 -0.47 -4.29 43.16
CA LYS A 191 -1.46 -3.23 43.46
C LYS A 191 -2.28 -2.91 42.19
N VAL A 192 -3.60 -2.85 42.32
CA VAL A 192 -4.50 -2.53 41.20
C VAL A 192 -4.36 -1.05 40.81
N ILE A 193 -4.21 -0.79 39.52
CA ILE A 193 -4.20 0.55 38.91
C ILE A 193 -5.51 0.78 38.16
N LEU A 194 -5.92 -0.18 37.32
CA LEU A 194 -7.15 -0.15 36.53
C LEU A 194 -7.93 -1.45 36.77
N SER A 195 -9.13 -1.34 37.34
CA SER A 195 -10.08 -2.45 37.38
C SER A 195 -10.59 -2.77 35.97
N ARG A 196 -10.97 -4.03 35.71
CA ARG A 196 -11.59 -4.44 34.43
C ARG A 196 -12.81 -3.56 34.15
N THR A 197 -12.94 -3.05 32.93
CA THR A 197 -14.15 -2.33 32.49
C THR A 197 -15.37 -3.22 32.73
N GLN A 198 -16.43 -2.68 33.33
CA GLN A 198 -17.47 -3.51 33.96
C GLN A 198 -18.58 -3.91 33.00
N ASP A 199 -19.07 -2.98 32.19
CA ASP A 199 -20.26 -3.18 31.35
C ASP A 199 -19.95 -3.46 29.87
N GLU A 200 -18.89 -2.85 29.31
CA GLU A 200 -18.44 -3.09 27.94
C GLU A 200 -16.91 -3.15 27.78
N PRO A 201 -16.39 -3.84 26.75
CA PRO A 201 -14.96 -3.81 26.43
C PRO A 201 -14.57 -2.42 25.89
N TYR A 202 -13.44 -1.90 26.37
CA TYR A 202 -12.90 -0.60 25.98
C TYR A 202 -12.71 -0.52 24.46
N PHE A 203 -13.29 0.52 23.87
CA PHE A 203 -13.15 0.85 22.45
C PHE A 203 -12.05 1.88 22.25
N PHE A 204 -11.16 1.63 21.30
CA PHE A 204 -10.13 2.58 20.90
C PHE A 204 -9.71 2.40 19.44
N ILE A 205 -9.08 3.42 18.86
CA ILE A 205 -8.52 3.40 17.51
C ILE A 205 -7.00 3.27 17.59
N PHE A 206 -6.45 2.26 16.90
CA PHE A 206 -5.01 2.03 16.84
C PHE A 206 -4.27 3.22 16.22
N GLY A 207 -3.17 3.65 16.84
CA GLY A 207 -2.39 4.80 16.38
C GLY A 207 -3.03 6.16 16.72
N LYS A 208 -3.84 6.23 17.78
CA LYS A 208 -4.40 7.49 18.31
C LYS A 208 -3.99 7.81 19.75
N SER A 209 -3.11 7.00 20.35
CA SER A 209 -2.62 7.16 21.73
C SER A 209 -3.74 7.15 22.80
N GLU A 210 -4.87 6.54 22.46
CA GLU A 210 -6.02 6.36 23.36
C GLU A 210 -5.73 5.34 24.47
N VAL A 211 -4.70 4.49 24.28
CA VAL A 211 -4.12 3.57 25.27
C VAL A 211 -2.59 3.78 25.37
N PRO A 212 -1.91 3.33 26.44
CA PRO A 212 -0.45 3.47 26.55
C PRO A 212 0.31 2.74 25.44
N GLU A 213 1.43 3.30 24.96
CA GLU A 213 2.21 2.77 23.82
C GLU A 213 2.54 1.28 23.96
N GLY A 214 3.09 0.86 25.12
CA GLY A 214 3.45 -0.54 25.36
C GLY A 214 2.25 -1.49 25.43
N LEU A 215 1.05 -0.98 25.74
CA LEU A 215 -0.18 -1.74 25.67
C LEU A 215 -0.63 -1.92 24.22
N GLU A 216 -0.59 -0.86 23.41
CA GLU A 216 -0.91 -0.95 21.98
C GLU A 216 0.06 -1.89 21.25
N LEU A 217 1.37 -1.80 21.51
CA LEU A 217 2.40 -2.70 20.97
C LEU A 217 2.17 -4.17 21.36
N GLY A 218 1.70 -4.44 22.58
CA GLY A 218 1.32 -5.79 22.98
C GLY A 218 0.09 -6.31 22.22
N ILE A 219 -0.97 -5.50 22.16
CA ILE A 219 -2.24 -5.81 21.46
C ILE A 219 -2.04 -5.95 19.95
N ALA A 220 -1.09 -5.23 19.35
CA ALA A 220 -0.69 -5.36 17.94
C ALA A 220 -0.27 -6.80 17.56
N THR A 221 0.09 -7.62 18.54
CA THR A 221 0.48 -9.01 18.37
C THR A 221 -0.56 -10.03 18.82
N MET A 222 -1.78 -9.58 19.17
CA MET A 222 -2.90 -10.42 19.61
C MET A 222 -3.88 -10.68 18.45
N PRO A 223 -4.20 -11.95 18.12
CA PRO A 223 -5.35 -12.27 17.28
C PRO A 223 -6.67 -12.19 18.06
N ARG A 224 -7.79 -12.20 17.33
CA ARG A 224 -9.14 -12.12 17.91
C ARG A 224 -9.37 -13.28 18.89
N GLY A 225 -9.86 -12.96 20.08
CA GLY A 225 -10.11 -13.91 21.16
C GLY A 225 -8.90 -14.30 22.01
N GLU A 226 -7.69 -13.80 21.74
CA GLU A 226 -6.54 -14.07 22.61
C GLU A 226 -6.73 -13.37 23.97
N LYS A 227 -6.39 -14.10 25.06
CA LYS A 227 -6.19 -13.50 26.38
C LYS A 227 -4.71 -13.50 26.74
N ALA A 228 -4.19 -12.39 27.25
CA ALA A 228 -2.77 -12.26 27.59
C ALA A 228 -2.52 -11.35 28.80
N VAL A 229 -1.34 -11.52 29.41
CA VAL A 229 -0.71 -10.45 30.22
C VAL A 229 0.33 -9.74 29.36
N ILE A 230 0.21 -8.43 29.22
CA ILE A 230 1.23 -7.57 28.61
C ILE A 230 1.96 -6.83 29.73
N TYR A 231 3.26 -7.07 29.83
CA TYR A 231 4.17 -6.45 30.78
C TYR A 231 4.77 -5.22 30.11
N VAL A 232 4.60 -4.04 30.70
CA VAL A 232 5.01 -2.75 30.14
C VAL A 232 5.84 -2.01 31.19
N LYS A 233 7.11 -1.73 30.88
CA LYS A 233 7.96 -0.87 31.72
C LYS A 233 7.58 0.60 31.59
N SER A 234 7.94 1.39 32.60
CA SER A 234 7.73 2.84 32.66
C SER A 234 8.07 3.59 31.37
N GLN A 235 9.14 3.21 30.67
CA GLN A 235 9.57 3.80 29.38
C GLN A 235 8.56 3.67 28.22
N TYR A 236 7.59 2.75 28.31
CA TYR A 236 6.51 2.53 27.33
C TYR A 236 5.11 2.75 27.95
N TYR A 237 5.05 3.22 29.19
CA TYR A 237 3.81 3.48 29.91
C TYR A 237 3.44 4.96 29.78
N THR A 238 3.00 5.33 28.57
CA THR A 238 2.61 6.71 28.22
C THR A 238 1.26 7.11 28.81
N GLU A 239 1.02 8.42 28.93
CA GLU A 239 -0.32 8.96 29.21
C GLU A 239 -1.29 8.59 28.06
N SER A 240 -2.57 8.39 28.40
CA SER A 240 -3.59 7.94 27.46
C SER A 240 -5.00 8.29 27.92
N THR A 241 -5.98 8.21 27.01
CA THR A 241 -7.41 8.39 27.35
C THR A 241 -7.93 7.27 28.26
N LEU A 242 -7.36 6.06 28.18
CA LEU A 242 -7.66 4.94 29.05
C LEU A 242 -7.21 5.18 30.50
N MET A 243 -6.03 5.75 30.70
CA MET A 243 -5.44 5.97 32.02
C MET A 243 -4.30 7.00 32.02
N PRO A 244 -4.13 7.78 33.12
CA PRO A 244 -2.96 8.60 33.33
C PRO A 244 -1.73 7.75 33.69
N VAL A 245 -0.54 8.36 33.65
CA VAL A 245 0.70 7.78 34.18
C VAL A 245 0.64 7.81 35.71
N VAL A 246 1.01 6.70 36.35
CA VAL A 246 1.15 6.60 37.81
C VAL A 246 2.63 6.70 38.19
N GLU A 247 2.99 7.72 38.97
CA GLU A 247 4.34 7.90 39.49
C GLU A 247 4.80 6.73 40.37
N GLY A 248 6.11 6.42 40.30
CA GLY A 248 6.73 5.36 41.11
C GLY A 248 6.42 3.93 40.70
N VAL A 249 5.87 3.72 39.48
CA VAL A 249 5.60 2.38 38.92
C VAL A 249 6.58 2.06 37.79
N ASP A 250 7.57 1.21 38.08
CA ASP A 250 8.58 0.77 37.10
C ASP A 250 8.02 -0.19 36.04
N GLU A 251 6.98 -0.97 36.38
CA GLU A 251 6.37 -1.98 35.50
C GLU A 251 4.86 -2.12 35.79
N VAL A 252 4.06 -2.14 34.72
CA VAL A 252 2.60 -2.38 34.73
C VAL A 252 2.29 -3.70 34.02
N HIS A 253 1.43 -4.51 34.64
CA HIS A 253 0.92 -5.77 34.10
C HIS A 253 -0.53 -5.55 33.64
N PHE A 254 -0.73 -5.50 32.33
CA PHE A 254 -2.04 -5.39 31.70
C PHE A 254 -2.61 -6.77 31.42
N GLU A 255 -3.72 -7.13 32.04
CA GLU A 255 -4.49 -8.33 31.71
C GLU A 255 -5.54 -7.96 30.66
N VAL A 256 -5.41 -8.53 29.46
CA VAL A 256 -6.17 -8.13 28.26
C VAL A 256 -6.87 -9.33 27.62
N GLU A 257 -8.12 -9.13 27.21
CA GLU A 257 -8.90 -10.06 26.38
C GLU A 257 -9.35 -9.31 25.12
N LEU A 258 -8.74 -9.62 23.97
CA LEU A 258 -9.01 -8.95 22.69
C LEU A 258 -10.31 -9.49 22.07
N VAL A 259 -11.43 -8.84 22.36
CA VAL A 259 -12.76 -9.27 21.92
C VAL A 259 -12.90 -9.22 20.40
N HIS A 260 -12.59 -8.06 19.79
CA HIS A 260 -12.75 -7.87 18.35
C HIS A 260 -11.90 -6.71 17.83
N PHE A 261 -11.63 -6.71 16.52
CA PHE A 261 -11.18 -5.53 15.79
C PHE A 261 -11.79 -5.47 14.40
N ILE A 262 -12.17 -4.27 13.98
CA ILE A 262 -12.68 -3.92 12.66
C ILE A 262 -11.50 -3.46 11.81
N GLN A 263 -11.28 -4.08 10.66
CA GLN A 263 -10.32 -3.56 9.68
C GLN A 263 -10.87 -2.24 9.12
N VAL A 264 -10.21 -1.15 9.47
CA VAL A 264 -10.46 0.18 8.90
C VAL A 264 -9.45 0.44 7.78
N ARG A 265 -9.93 1.01 6.68
CA ARG A 265 -9.11 1.45 5.55
C ARG A 265 -9.57 2.83 5.10
N ASP A 266 -8.67 3.79 5.15
CA ASP A 266 -8.77 4.98 4.31
C ASP A 266 -8.49 4.59 2.86
N VAL A 267 -9.44 4.91 1.97
CA VAL A 267 -9.43 4.52 0.56
C VAL A 267 -8.86 5.65 -0.34
N LEU A 268 -8.70 6.87 0.20
CA LEU A 268 -8.12 8.03 -0.51
C LEU A 268 -6.76 8.46 0.05
N GLY A 269 -6.48 8.20 1.32
CA GLY A 269 -5.31 8.73 2.04
C GLY A 269 -5.51 10.15 2.56
N ASP A 270 -6.75 10.63 2.62
CA ASP A 270 -7.14 11.97 3.09
C ASP A 270 -8.13 11.96 4.27
N GLY A 271 -8.41 10.78 4.83
CA GLY A 271 -9.33 10.56 5.94
C GLY A 271 -10.82 10.61 5.60
N ARG A 272 -11.23 10.94 4.37
CA ARG A 272 -12.64 11.22 4.05
C ARG A 272 -13.43 10.00 3.58
N LEU A 273 -12.83 9.09 2.82
CA LEU A 273 -13.48 7.86 2.34
C LEU A 273 -13.00 6.66 3.17
N ILE A 274 -13.77 6.29 4.20
CA ILE A 274 -13.39 5.27 5.18
C ILE A 274 -14.24 4.01 4.99
N LYS A 275 -13.58 2.89 4.68
CA LYS A 275 -14.14 1.54 4.59
C LYS A 275 -13.84 0.76 5.88
N ARG A 276 -14.89 0.27 6.56
CA ARG A 276 -14.81 -0.59 7.75
C ARG A 276 -15.30 -1.99 7.42
N ARG A 277 -14.49 -3.03 7.58
CA ARG A 277 -14.92 -4.43 7.39
C ARG A 277 -15.68 -4.91 8.63
N ILE A 278 -16.98 -5.14 8.48
CA ILE A 278 -17.90 -5.57 9.54
C ILE A 278 -18.02 -7.10 9.60
N ARG A 279 -17.96 -7.76 8.43
CA ARG A 279 -17.94 -9.22 8.32
C ARG A 279 -16.90 -9.62 7.28
N ASP A 280 -16.04 -10.57 7.61
CA ASP A 280 -15.01 -11.05 6.69
C ASP A 280 -15.61 -11.82 5.50
N GLY A 281 -14.98 -11.69 4.34
CA GLY A 281 -15.30 -12.48 3.13
C GLY A 281 -14.43 -13.73 3.02
N ARG A 282 -14.55 -14.41 1.88
CA ARG A 282 -13.79 -15.64 1.54
C ARG A 282 -12.73 -15.33 0.47
N GLY A 283 -11.56 -15.93 0.61
CA GLY A 283 -10.42 -15.72 -0.29
C GLY A 283 -9.28 -14.93 0.36
N GLU A 284 -8.18 -14.76 -0.38
CA GLU A 284 -6.99 -14.04 0.06
C GLU A 284 -6.97 -12.62 -0.50
N PHE A 285 -6.87 -11.61 0.37
CA PHE A 285 -6.71 -10.21 -0.05
C PHE A 285 -5.24 -9.93 -0.42
N PRO A 286 -4.93 -9.31 -1.58
CA PRO A 286 -5.83 -8.72 -2.57
C PRO A 286 -6.14 -9.62 -3.79
N MET A 287 -5.69 -10.88 -3.78
CA MET A 287 -5.73 -11.77 -4.96
C MET A 287 -7.16 -12.10 -5.40
N ASP A 288 -8.05 -12.37 -4.44
CA ASP A 288 -9.47 -12.72 -4.68
C ASP A 288 -10.39 -11.48 -4.66
N CYS A 289 -9.85 -10.27 -4.86
CA CYS A 289 -10.63 -9.04 -4.95
C CYS A 289 -11.06 -8.73 -6.42
N PRO A 290 -12.19 -8.03 -6.62
CA PRO A 290 -12.67 -7.72 -7.96
C PRO A 290 -11.72 -6.85 -8.79
N LEU A 291 -11.36 -7.36 -9.96
CA LEU A 291 -10.51 -6.66 -10.92
C LEU A 291 -11.28 -5.56 -11.68
N GLN A 292 -10.52 -4.79 -12.46
CA GLN A 292 -11.06 -3.82 -13.41
C GLN A 292 -11.95 -4.53 -14.45
N ASP A 293 -13.10 -3.94 -14.76
CA ASP A 293 -14.15 -4.48 -15.64
C ASP A 293 -14.85 -5.76 -15.17
N SER A 294 -14.60 -6.25 -13.94
CA SER A 294 -15.41 -7.32 -13.33
C SER A 294 -16.87 -6.91 -13.22
N LEU A 295 -17.78 -7.84 -13.52
CA LEU A 295 -19.20 -7.72 -13.21
C LEU A 295 -19.40 -8.02 -11.72
N LEU A 296 -19.83 -7.02 -10.97
CA LEU A 296 -20.01 -7.03 -9.52
C LEU A 296 -21.47 -7.27 -9.17
N ARG A 297 -21.71 -8.08 -8.13
CA ARG A 297 -23.06 -8.38 -7.62
C ARG A 297 -23.10 -8.07 -6.13
N VAL A 298 -23.81 -7.01 -5.75
CA VAL A 298 -23.81 -6.49 -4.38
C VAL A 298 -25.21 -6.29 -3.84
N HIS A 299 -25.42 -6.57 -2.55
CA HIS A 299 -26.46 -5.90 -1.80
C HIS A 299 -25.86 -4.65 -1.15
N TYR A 300 -26.63 -3.57 -1.10
CA TYR A 300 -26.27 -2.43 -0.27
C TYR A 300 -27.49 -1.74 0.33
N LYS A 301 -27.23 -1.05 1.44
CA LYS A 301 -28.12 -0.15 2.15
C LYS A 301 -27.41 1.18 2.34
N GLY A 302 -27.96 2.26 1.77
CA GLY A 302 -27.46 3.62 1.90
C GLY A 302 -28.25 4.43 2.92
N SER A 303 -27.55 5.12 3.81
CA SER A 303 -28.11 6.11 4.73
C SER A 303 -27.32 7.42 4.73
N LEU A 304 -27.97 8.49 5.15
CA LEU A 304 -27.30 9.77 5.42
C LEU A 304 -26.44 9.64 6.68
N LEU A 305 -25.34 10.40 6.74
CA LEU A 305 -24.52 10.53 7.96
C LEU A 305 -25.06 11.64 8.88
N ASN A 306 -26.37 11.63 9.14
CA ASN A 306 -27.05 12.49 10.11
C ASN A 306 -27.33 11.73 11.42
N GLU A 307 -27.83 12.44 12.45
CA GLU A 307 -28.13 11.85 13.77
C GLU A 307 -29.14 10.69 13.69
N GLU A 308 -30.17 10.82 12.85
CA GLU A 308 -31.19 9.80 12.61
C GLU A 308 -30.69 8.61 11.76
N LYS A 309 -29.54 8.74 11.09
CA LYS A 309 -29.03 7.83 10.06
C LYS A 309 -30.09 7.45 9.02
N THR A 310 -30.80 8.45 8.50
CA THR A 310 -31.97 8.27 7.62
C THR A 310 -31.60 7.42 6.39
N VAL A 311 -32.23 6.25 6.26
CA VAL A 311 -32.02 5.34 5.12
C VAL A 311 -32.63 5.95 3.87
N PHE A 312 -31.85 6.02 2.78
CA PHE A 312 -32.31 6.55 1.50
C PHE A 312 -32.56 5.47 0.43
N TYR A 313 -31.94 4.29 0.56
CA TYR A 313 -32.16 3.14 -0.34
C TYR A 313 -31.64 1.84 0.29
N ASP A 314 -32.34 0.72 0.15
CA ASP A 314 -31.87 -0.64 0.49
C ASP A 314 -32.26 -1.64 -0.61
N THR A 315 -31.28 -2.22 -1.30
CA THR A 315 -31.52 -3.24 -2.35
C THR A 315 -32.35 -4.44 -1.89
N ARG A 316 -32.34 -4.78 -0.59
CA ARG A 316 -33.14 -5.91 -0.07
C ARG A 316 -34.62 -5.56 0.08
N ILE A 317 -34.96 -4.26 0.07
CA ILE A 317 -36.33 -3.74 0.23
C ILE A 317 -36.78 -3.10 -1.10
N ASP A 318 -36.12 -2.02 -1.52
CA ASP A 318 -36.52 -1.16 -2.63
C ASP A 318 -36.30 -1.80 -4.01
N ASN A 319 -35.40 -2.80 -4.10
CA ASN A 319 -35.12 -3.56 -5.33
C ASN A 319 -35.72 -4.99 -5.30
N ASN A 320 -36.78 -5.22 -4.51
CA ASN A 320 -37.46 -6.52 -4.40
C ASN A 320 -36.52 -7.70 -4.06
N GLY A 321 -35.51 -7.47 -3.22
CA GLY A 321 -34.52 -8.48 -2.87
C GLY A 321 -33.50 -8.82 -3.96
N GLN A 322 -33.48 -8.11 -5.09
CA GLN A 322 -32.47 -8.31 -6.14
C GLN A 322 -31.19 -7.52 -5.82
N PRO A 323 -30.00 -8.08 -6.08
CA PRO A 323 -28.75 -7.34 -5.94
C PRO A 323 -28.64 -6.23 -6.99
N LEU A 324 -27.77 -5.25 -6.73
CA LEU A 324 -27.28 -4.34 -7.75
C LEU A 324 -26.18 -5.06 -8.55
N GLU A 325 -26.36 -5.12 -9.87
CA GLU A 325 -25.42 -5.66 -10.83
C GLU A 325 -24.78 -4.54 -11.65
N PHE A 326 -23.44 -4.44 -11.65
CA PHE A 326 -22.71 -3.41 -12.41
C PHE A 326 -21.29 -3.85 -12.78
N SER A 327 -20.82 -3.44 -13.97
CA SER A 327 -19.41 -3.60 -14.36
C SER A 327 -18.54 -2.51 -13.72
N SER A 328 -17.40 -2.88 -13.12
CA SER A 328 -16.45 -1.89 -12.61
C SER A 328 -15.79 -1.10 -13.76
N GLY A 329 -15.39 0.16 -13.51
CA GLY A 329 -14.81 1.04 -14.51
C GLY A 329 -15.80 1.59 -15.55
N GLU A 330 -17.11 1.40 -15.34
CA GLU A 330 -18.16 1.88 -16.25
C GLU A 330 -18.90 3.12 -15.76
N GLY A 331 -18.55 3.62 -14.57
CA GLY A 331 -19.14 4.82 -13.98
C GLY A 331 -20.66 4.70 -13.84
N LEU A 332 -21.12 3.50 -13.44
CA LEU A 332 -22.52 3.11 -13.23
C LEU A 332 -22.97 3.27 -11.77
N VAL A 333 -22.03 3.55 -10.87
CA VAL A 333 -22.24 3.83 -9.44
C VAL A 333 -21.33 4.98 -9.00
N PRO A 334 -21.57 5.60 -7.83
CA PRO A 334 -20.65 6.59 -7.27
C PRO A 334 -19.20 6.10 -7.14
N GLN A 335 -18.23 6.98 -7.35
CA GLN A 335 -16.82 6.61 -7.40
C GLN A 335 -16.32 5.99 -6.08
N GLY A 336 -16.72 6.55 -4.93
CA GLY A 336 -16.36 6.01 -3.61
C GLY A 336 -16.96 4.63 -3.33
N PHE A 337 -18.11 4.32 -3.94
CA PHE A 337 -18.75 3.00 -3.86
C PHE A 337 -17.94 1.97 -4.65
N GLU A 338 -17.64 2.23 -5.93
CA GLU A 338 -16.83 1.33 -6.76
C GLU A 338 -15.42 1.10 -6.19
N MET A 339 -14.76 2.16 -5.71
CA MET A 339 -13.44 2.06 -5.07
C MET A 339 -13.48 1.19 -3.82
N SER A 340 -14.57 1.25 -3.04
CA SER A 340 -14.72 0.43 -1.84
C SER A 340 -15.05 -1.03 -2.14
N VAL A 341 -15.92 -1.30 -3.13
CA VAL A 341 -16.31 -2.67 -3.52
C VAL A 341 -15.14 -3.45 -4.12
N ARG A 342 -14.26 -2.82 -4.90
CA ARG A 342 -13.03 -3.45 -5.41
C ARG A 342 -11.99 -3.78 -4.31
N LEU A 343 -12.25 -3.36 -3.06
CA LEU A 343 -11.43 -3.66 -1.89
C LEU A 343 -12.15 -4.62 -0.91
N MET A 344 -13.11 -5.39 -1.41
CA MET A 344 -13.85 -6.43 -0.67
C MET A 344 -13.56 -7.83 -1.22
N LEU A 345 -13.71 -8.84 -0.37
CA LEU A 345 -13.74 -10.26 -0.74
C LEU A 345 -15.19 -10.76 -0.93
N PRO A 346 -15.45 -11.83 -1.71
CA PRO A 346 -16.78 -12.44 -1.82
C PRO A 346 -17.36 -12.90 -0.47
N GLY A 347 -18.56 -12.42 -0.15
CA GLY A 347 -19.22 -12.61 1.15
C GLY A 347 -18.83 -11.59 2.24
N GLU A 348 -17.94 -10.64 1.95
CA GLU A 348 -17.58 -9.58 2.90
C GLU A 348 -18.73 -8.57 3.08
N VAL A 349 -18.91 -8.07 4.31
CA VAL A 349 -19.74 -6.89 4.59
C VAL A 349 -18.85 -5.75 5.05
N SER A 350 -18.98 -4.60 4.39
CA SER A 350 -18.24 -3.38 4.71
C SER A 350 -19.18 -2.19 4.90
N LEU A 351 -18.91 -1.38 5.92
CA LEU A 351 -19.56 -0.09 6.16
C LEU A 351 -18.64 1.02 5.65
N VAL A 352 -19.10 1.75 4.63
CA VAL A 352 -18.33 2.76 3.89
C VAL A 352 -18.90 4.14 4.19
N THR A 353 -18.14 4.99 4.89
CA THR A 353 -18.45 6.43 5.00
C THR A 353 -17.79 7.17 3.84
N CYS A 354 -18.56 7.95 3.09
CA CYS A 354 -18.13 8.58 1.84
C CYS A 354 -18.45 10.08 1.81
N PRO A 355 -17.51 10.94 1.34
CA PRO A 355 -17.77 12.36 1.15
C PRO A 355 -18.66 12.61 -0.07
N PRO A 356 -19.44 13.71 -0.09
CA PRO A 356 -20.39 14.01 -1.17
C PRO A 356 -19.76 14.00 -2.56
N ASP A 357 -18.52 14.47 -2.68
CA ASP A 357 -17.81 14.60 -3.94
C ASP A 357 -17.28 13.26 -4.51
N TYR A 358 -17.36 12.17 -3.74
CA TYR A 358 -17.19 10.78 -4.20
C TYR A 358 -18.49 9.97 -4.15
N ALA A 359 -19.56 10.57 -3.61
CA ALA A 359 -20.93 10.05 -3.57
C ALA A 359 -21.79 10.71 -4.66
N TYR A 360 -22.76 11.55 -4.28
CA TYR A 360 -23.87 11.99 -5.14
C TYR A 360 -23.81 13.46 -5.58
N ASP A 361 -22.68 14.16 -5.41
CA ASP A 361 -22.46 15.50 -6.00
C ASP A 361 -21.80 15.45 -7.38
N LYS A 362 -21.30 14.26 -7.79
CA LYS A 362 -20.75 14.00 -9.14
C LYS A 362 -21.44 12.80 -9.83
N PHE A 363 -22.61 12.41 -9.33
CA PHE A 363 -23.38 11.25 -9.78
C PHE A 363 -24.89 11.55 -9.72
N GLU A 364 -25.73 10.70 -10.31
CA GLU A 364 -27.20 10.85 -10.22
C GLU A 364 -27.66 10.68 -8.77
N ARG A 365 -28.31 11.72 -8.23
CA ARG A 365 -28.61 11.87 -6.80
C ARG A 365 -30.01 11.34 -6.46
N PRO A 366 -30.18 10.41 -5.50
CA PRO A 366 -31.49 10.01 -5.00
C PRO A 366 -32.27 11.20 -4.43
N ALA A 367 -33.59 11.25 -4.63
CA ALA A 367 -34.44 12.41 -4.28
C ALA A 367 -34.47 12.77 -2.78
N ASN A 368 -34.05 11.84 -1.92
CA ASN A 368 -33.96 11.92 -0.47
C ASN A 368 -32.51 12.13 0.04
N VAL A 369 -31.54 12.35 -0.85
CA VAL A 369 -30.15 12.73 -0.50
C VAL A 369 -29.95 14.22 -0.84
N PRO A 370 -29.60 15.08 0.13
CA PRO A 370 -29.32 16.49 -0.14
C PRO A 370 -27.93 16.71 -0.76
N GLU A 371 -27.72 17.90 -1.34
CA GLU A 371 -26.41 18.34 -1.85
C GLU A 371 -25.39 18.48 -0.70
N GLY A 372 -24.13 18.14 -0.95
CA GLY A 372 -23.08 18.18 0.09
C GLY A 372 -23.21 17.11 1.19
N ALA A 373 -24.14 16.16 1.06
CA ALA A 373 -24.36 15.12 2.06
C ALA A 373 -23.21 14.11 2.12
N TYR A 374 -22.66 13.90 3.32
CA TYR A 374 -21.93 12.67 3.64
C TYR A 374 -22.92 11.51 3.74
N VAL A 375 -22.55 10.38 3.14
CA VAL A 375 -23.36 9.16 3.13
C VAL A 375 -22.60 7.99 3.73
N GLN A 376 -23.36 7.01 4.22
CA GLN A 376 -22.87 5.74 4.70
C GLN A 376 -23.53 4.61 3.90
N TRP A 377 -22.74 3.71 3.33
CA TRP A 377 -23.23 2.50 2.67
C TRP A 377 -22.81 1.27 3.47
N GLU A 378 -23.77 0.48 3.93
CA GLU A 378 -23.53 -0.91 4.33
C GLU A 378 -23.61 -1.76 3.06
N ILE A 379 -22.49 -2.35 2.64
CA ILE A 379 -22.36 -3.10 1.39
C ILE A 379 -22.00 -4.55 1.69
N GLU A 380 -22.69 -5.50 1.06
CA GLU A 380 -22.36 -6.91 1.01
C GLU A 380 -21.96 -7.27 -0.44
N LEU A 381 -20.71 -7.65 -0.65
CA LEU A 381 -20.28 -8.21 -1.94
C LEU A 381 -20.69 -9.68 -1.96
N LEU A 382 -21.58 -10.09 -2.87
CA LEU A 382 -22.06 -11.46 -2.95
C LEU A 382 -21.04 -12.33 -3.70
N ASP A 383 -20.82 -11.98 -4.97
CA ASP A 383 -19.89 -12.60 -5.90
C ASP A 383 -19.51 -11.58 -7.00
N PHE A 384 -18.56 -11.97 -7.85
CA PHE A 384 -18.19 -11.22 -9.04
C PHE A 384 -17.68 -12.15 -10.13
N ASN A 385 -17.82 -11.73 -11.39
CA ASN A 385 -17.27 -12.43 -12.54
C ASN A 385 -16.17 -11.56 -13.16
N THR A 386 -14.96 -12.09 -13.27
CA THR A 386 -13.91 -11.47 -14.09
C THR A 386 -14.27 -11.55 -15.57
N PRO A 387 -13.83 -10.59 -16.41
CA PRO A 387 -13.79 -10.79 -17.84
C PRO A 387 -12.89 -11.98 -18.16
N LYS A 388 -13.28 -12.81 -19.13
CA LYS A 388 -12.34 -13.73 -19.78
C LYS A 388 -11.36 -12.92 -20.62
N ASP A 389 -10.14 -13.44 -20.76
CA ASP A 389 -9.26 -13.11 -21.86
C ASP A 389 -9.77 -13.75 -23.16
N TRP A 390 -9.22 -13.34 -24.31
CA TRP A 390 -9.61 -13.88 -25.61
C TRP A 390 -8.92 -15.21 -25.98
N THR A 391 -8.29 -15.89 -25.01
CA THR A 391 -7.62 -17.17 -25.24
C THR A 391 -8.62 -18.24 -25.64
N GLY A 392 -8.50 -18.73 -26.87
CA GLY A 392 -9.40 -19.73 -27.45
C GLY A 392 -10.73 -19.18 -28.00
N PHE A 393 -10.90 -17.85 -28.08
CA PHE A 393 -12.05 -17.24 -28.77
C PHE A 393 -11.86 -17.31 -30.30
N SER A 394 -12.96 -17.46 -31.03
CA SER A 394 -12.98 -17.26 -32.49
C SER A 394 -12.94 -15.78 -32.87
N PHE A 395 -12.63 -15.48 -34.15
CA PHE A 395 -12.63 -14.11 -34.68
C PHE A 395 -13.93 -13.35 -34.37
N GLN A 396 -15.09 -13.99 -34.57
CA GLN A 396 -16.39 -13.38 -34.29
C GLN A 396 -16.57 -13.06 -32.80
N GLU A 397 -16.22 -13.98 -31.89
CA GLU A 397 -16.34 -13.76 -30.45
C GLU A 397 -15.41 -12.63 -29.95
N ILE A 398 -14.22 -12.52 -30.53
CA ILE A 398 -13.31 -11.38 -30.28
C ILE A 398 -13.96 -10.09 -30.78
N MET A 399 -14.45 -10.05 -32.01
CA MET A 399 -15.01 -8.83 -32.62
C MET A 399 -16.33 -8.38 -31.97
N ASP A 400 -17.14 -9.31 -31.45
CA ASP A 400 -18.34 -9.01 -30.67
C ASP A 400 -17.99 -8.35 -29.32
N ASP A 401 -16.97 -8.86 -28.60
CA ASP A 401 -16.51 -8.25 -27.34
C ASP A 401 -15.77 -6.92 -27.58
N VAL A 402 -15.03 -6.81 -28.70
CA VAL A 402 -14.46 -5.55 -29.20
C VAL A 402 -15.55 -4.50 -29.42
N GLU A 403 -16.65 -4.82 -30.11
CA GLU A 403 -17.76 -3.88 -30.33
C GLU A 403 -18.45 -3.52 -29.00
N LYS A 404 -18.66 -4.49 -28.11
CA LYS A 404 -19.22 -4.26 -26.76
C LYS A 404 -18.36 -3.29 -25.93
N ILE A 405 -17.06 -3.54 -25.79
CA ILE A 405 -16.15 -2.68 -25.00
C ILE A 405 -16.00 -1.30 -25.67
N LYS A 406 -15.89 -1.25 -27.00
CA LYS A 406 -15.87 0.00 -27.80
C LYS A 406 -17.19 0.76 -27.66
N GLY A 407 -18.32 0.07 -27.57
CA GLY A 407 -19.66 0.62 -27.31
C GLY A 407 -19.75 1.29 -25.95
N THR A 408 -19.27 0.64 -24.88
CA THR A 408 -19.11 1.24 -23.56
C THR A 408 -18.17 2.46 -23.61
N GLY A 409 -17.03 2.37 -24.31
CA GLY A 409 -16.13 3.53 -24.50
C GLY A 409 -16.81 4.71 -25.22
N ASN A 410 -17.61 4.42 -26.25
CA ASN A 410 -18.38 5.41 -27.00
C ASN A 410 -19.49 6.05 -26.15
N ARG A 411 -20.13 5.28 -25.25
CA ARG A 411 -21.08 5.77 -24.25
C ARG A 411 -20.39 6.72 -23.27
N LEU A 412 -19.32 6.28 -22.62
CA LEU A 412 -18.54 7.07 -21.66
C LEU A 412 -17.98 8.37 -22.27
N PHE A 413 -17.58 8.34 -23.54
CA PHE A 413 -17.13 9.55 -24.25
C PHE A 413 -18.24 10.57 -24.46
N LYS A 414 -19.49 10.13 -24.72
CA LYS A 414 -20.67 11.01 -24.81
C LYS A 414 -21.07 11.58 -23.44
N GLU A 415 -20.93 10.79 -22.38
CA GLU A 415 -21.13 11.19 -20.98
C GLU A 415 -20.03 12.14 -20.45
N GLY A 416 -18.99 12.43 -21.23
CA GLY A 416 -17.86 13.26 -20.80
C GLY A 416 -16.87 12.56 -19.85
N LYS A 417 -17.07 11.27 -19.56
CA LYS A 417 -16.22 10.43 -18.70
C LYS A 417 -14.96 9.97 -19.46
N PHE A 418 -14.17 10.94 -19.95
CA PHE A 418 -13.09 10.72 -20.93
C PHE A 418 -11.98 9.79 -20.44
N GLU A 419 -11.67 9.76 -19.13
CA GLU A 419 -10.71 8.81 -18.56
C GLU A 419 -11.20 7.35 -18.64
N LEU A 420 -12.46 7.10 -18.27
CA LEU A 420 -13.05 5.76 -18.37
C LEU A 420 -13.20 5.33 -19.84
N ALA A 421 -13.57 6.26 -20.73
CA ALA A 421 -13.60 6.00 -22.16
C ALA A 421 -12.20 5.61 -22.71
N LYS A 422 -11.15 6.36 -22.33
CA LYS A 422 -9.75 6.08 -22.66
C LYS A 422 -9.37 4.66 -22.21
N ALA A 423 -9.60 4.34 -20.93
CA ALA A 423 -9.27 3.03 -20.36
C ALA A 423 -9.95 1.85 -21.09
N LYS A 424 -11.22 2.00 -21.51
CA LYS A 424 -11.93 0.95 -22.27
C LYS A 424 -11.36 0.76 -23.68
N TYR A 425 -11.03 1.82 -24.41
CA TYR A 425 -10.35 1.67 -25.71
C TYR A 425 -8.93 1.11 -25.56
N GLU A 426 -8.19 1.54 -24.53
CA GLU A 426 -6.83 1.06 -24.24
C GLU A 426 -6.81 -0.40 -23.81
N LYS A 427 -7.89 -0.93 -23.20
CA LYS A 427 -8.04 -2.37 -22.97
C LYS A 427 -8.01 -3.15 -24.26
N VAL A 428 -8.92 -2.84 -25.19
CA VAL A 428 -9.03 -3.55 -26.48
C VAL A 428 -7.70 -3.48 -27.25
N LEU A 429 -6.98 -2.36 -27.15
CA LEU A 429 -5.63 -2.19 -27.71
C LEU A 429 -4.52 -3.00 -27.00
N ARG A 430 -4.69 -3.39 -25.73
CA ARG A 430 -3.80 -4.33 -25.03
C ARG A 430 -4.07 -5.76 -25.49
N GLU A 431 -5.34 -6.18 -25.47
CA GLU A 431 -5.74 -7.53 -25.87
C GLU A 431 -5.38 -7.82 -27.34
N PHE A 432 -5.48 -6.81 -28.22
CA PHE A 432 -4.99 -6.86 -29.62
C PHE A 432 -3.47 -7.07 -29.77
N ASN A 433 -2.65 -7.14 -28.70
CA ASN A 433 -1.25 -7.57 -28.81
C ASN A 433 -1.07 -9.08 -28.61
N HIS A 434 -2.08 -9.78 -28.10
CA HIS A 434 -2.09 -11.24 -27.93
C HIS A 434 -2.71 -11.95 -29.15
N VAL A 435 -3.57 -11.25 -29.89
CA VAL A 435 -4.05 -11.66 -31.21
C VAL A 435 -2.93 -11.50 -32.24
N HIS A 436 -2.64 -12.58 -32.99
CA HIS A 436 -1.71 -12.58 -34.12
C HIS A 436 -2.51 -12.43 -35.42
N PRO A 437 -2.53 -11.25 -36.08
CA PRO A 437 -3.30 -11.07 -37.32
C PRO A 437 -2.61 -11.80 -38.48
N GLN A 438 -3.39 -12.43 -39.35
CA GLN A 438 -2.91 -13.00 -40.61
C GLN A 438 -3.04 -11.94 -41.74
N ASP A 439 -2.43 -12.19 -42.91
CA ASP A 439 -2.53 -11.28 -44.08
C ASP A 439 -3.83 -11.50 -44.89
N ASP A 440 -4.95 -11.64 -44.20
CA ASP A 440 -6.29 -11.93 -44.74
C ASP A 440 -7.30 -10.80 -44.46
N GLU A 441 -8.61 -11.05 -44.65
CA GLU A 441 -9.64 -10.05 -44.36
C GLU A 441 -9.86 -9.84 -42.85
N GLU A 442 -9.69 -10.88 -42.02
CA GLU A 442 -9.78 -10.79 -40.56
C GLU A 442 -8.66 -9.90 -40.00
N GLY A 443 -7.43 -10.08 -40.48
CA GLY A 443 -6.29 -9.23 -40.13
C GLY A 443 -6.44 -7.77 -40.59
N LYS A 444 -7.07 -7.53 -41.74
CA LYS A 444 -7.44 -6.18 -42.19
C LYS A 444 -8.50 -5.55 -41.27
N GLU A 445 -9.49 -6.31 -40.83
CA GLU A 445 -10.50 -5.82 -39.89
C GLU A 445 -9.90 -5.51 -38.51
N PHE A 446 -9.00 -6.36 -38.00
CA PHE A 446 -8.21 -6.07 -36.80
C PHE A 446 -7.38 -4.79 -36.96
N ALA A 447 -6.67 -4.62 -38.08
CA ALA A 447 -5.86 -3.42 -38.34
C ALA A 447 -6.72 -2.14 -38.43
N ASN A 448 -7.85 -2.20 -39.13
CA ASN A 448 -8.82 -1.10 -39.22
C ASN A 448 -9.41 -0.75 -37.85
N THR A 449 -9.71 -1.75 -37.03
CA THR A 449 -10.28 -1.55 -35.69
C THR A 449 -9.23 -1.03 -34.70
N ARG A 450 -7.99 -1.52 -34.74
CA ARG A 450 -6.85 -0.99 -33.98
C ARG A 450 -6.61 0.50 -34.30
N ASN A 451 -6.69 0.88 -35.58
CA ASN A 451 -6.63 2.27 -36.02
C ASN A 451 -7.80 3.12 -35.48
N LEU A 452 -9.04 2.60 -35.52
CA LEU A 452 -10.21 3.28 -34.96
C LEU A 452 -10.09 3.51 -33.44
N LEU A 453 -9.57 2.54 -32.70
CA LEU A 453 -9.34 2.64 -31.26
C LEU A 453 -8.25 3.66 -30.93
N HIS A 454 -7.11 3.65 -31.64
CA HIS A 454 -6.06 4.66 -31.46
C HIS A 454 -6.56 6.09 -31.72
N LEU A 455 -7.38 6.29 -32.76
CA LEU A 455 -8.06 7.56 -32.99
C LEU A 455 -8.93 7.96 -31.79
N ASN A 456 -9.71 7.03 -31.23
CA ASN A 456 -10.62 7.33 -30.13
C ASN A 456 -9.89 7.59 -28.81
N VAL A 457 -8.78 6.90 -28.55
CA VAL A 457 -7.82 7.25 -27.47
C VAL A 457 -7.31 8.68 -27.66
N ALA A 458 -6.85 9.05 -28.86
CA ALA A 458 -6.43 10.43 -29.16
C ALA A 458 -7.55 11.46 -28.93
N ALA A 459 -8.80 11.13 -29.25
CA ALA A 459 -9.94 12.02 -28.97
C ALA A 459 -10.23 12.19 -27.47
N CYS A 460 -9.99 11.15 -26.64
CA CYS A 460 -10.07 11.27 -25.19
C CYS A 460 -8.93 12.15 -24.66
N LEU A 461 -7.69 11.88 -25.10
CA LEU A 461 -6.50 12.63 -24.70
C LEU A 461 -6.59 14.13 -25.08
N LEU A 462 -7.15 14.46 -26.25
CA LEU A 462 -7.50 15.84 -26.63
C LEU A 462 -8.44 16.52 -25.63
N LYS A 463 -9.46 15.80 -25.13
CA LYS A 463 -10.44 16.32 -24.18
C LYS A 463 -9.88 16.47 -22.76
N LEU A 464 -8.87 15.67 -22.42
CA LEU A 464 -8.16 15.67 -21.14
C LEU A 464 -7.00 16.67 -21.08
N GLY A 465 -6.64 17.32 -22.20
CA GLY A 465 -5.47 18.20 -22.27
C GLY A 465 -4.14 17.46 -22.45
N GLU A 466 -4.15 16.12 -22.61
CA GLU A 466 -2.95 15.28 -22.77
C GLU A 466 -2.41 15.33 -24.21
N HIS A 467 -2.14 16.54 -24.73
CA HIS A 467 -1.90 16.78 -26.15
C HIS A 467 -0.75 15.95 -26.75
N LYS A 468 0.37 15.78 -26.03
CA LYS A 468 1.51 14.96 -26.48
C LYS A 468 1.13 13.49 -26.70
N LYS A 469 0.46 12.86 -25.73
CA LYS A 469 -0.04 11.50 -25.87
C LYS A 469 -1.07 11.38 -26.98
N SER A 470 -1.88 12.42 -27.23
CA SER A 470 -2.77 12.46 -28.39
C SER A 470 -2.02 12.48 -29.71
N ILE A 471 -0.88 13.18 -29.80
CA ILE A 471 -0.02 13.19 -30.99
C ILE A 471 0.57 11.79 -31.20
N GLU A 472 1.10 11.17 -30.15
CA GLU A 472 1.62 9.79 -30.18
C GLU A 472 0.55 8.77 -30.62
N ALA A 473 -0.67 8.86 -30.08
CA ALA A 473 -1.79 8.01 -30.47
C ALA A 473 -2.26 8.24 -31.92
N CYS A 474 -2.13 9.45 -32.46
CA CYS A 474 -2.36 9.70 -33.88
C CYS A 474 -1.21 9.20 -34.77
N ASN A 475 0.04 9.29 -34.31
CA ASN A 475 1.21 8.79 -35.04
C ASN A 475 1.08 7.29 -35.30
N LYS A 476 0.69 6.48 -34.30
CA LYS A 476 0.43 5.03 -34.49
C LYS A 476 -0.50 4.68 -35.66
N VAL A 477 -1.42 5.57 -36.02
CA VAL A 477 -2.33 5.43 -37.17
C VAL A 477 -1.71 5.97 -38.47
N LEU A 478 -0.90 7.02 -38.38
CA LEU A 478 -0.22 7.67 -39.50
C LEU A 478 1.05 6.92 -39.95
N ASP A 479 1.69 6.18 -39.06
CA ASP A 479 2.85 5.33 -39.37
C ASP A 479 2.42 4.14 -40.23
N ALA A 480 1.21 3.61 -40.00
CA ALA A 480 0.57 2.60 -40.84
C ALA A 480 -0.15 3.17 -42.07
N ASN A 481 -0.77 4.37 -41.95
CA ASN A 481 -1.46 5.04 -43.05
C ASN A 481 -1.17 6.56 -43.04
N PRO A 482 -0.11 7.02 -43.74
CA PRO A 482 0.30 8.43 -43.74
C PRO A 482 -0.72 9.42 -44.31
N VAL A 483 -1.80 8.95 -44.95
CA VAL A 483 -2.88 9.77 -45.53
C VAL A 483 -4.20 9.65 -44.77
N HIS A 484 -4.18 9.10 -43.55
CA HIS A 484 -5.40 8.91 -42.76
C HIS A 484 -6.00 10.25 -42.27
N VAL A 485 -6.91 10.83 -43.05
CA VAL A 485 -7.60 12.12 -42.85
C VAL A 485 -7.98 12.42 -41.39
N LYS A 486 -8.68 11.49 -40.70
CA LYS A 486 -9.10 11.73 -39.29
C LYS A 486 -7.95 11.75 -38.29
N ALA A 487 -6.81 11.13 -38.62
CA ALA A 487 -5.61 11.13 -37.77
C ALA A 487 -4.85 12.45 -37.93
N LEU A 488 -4.65 12.92 -39.17
CA LEU A 488 -4.12 14.26 -39.46
C LEU A 488 -4.97 15.34 -38.76
N TYR A 489 -6.30 15.24 -38.83
CA TYR A 489 -7.18 16.17 -38.13
C TYR A 489 -6.99 16.15 -36.61
N ARG A 490 -7.01 14.98 -35.97
CA ARG A 490 -6.86 14.87 -34.50
C ARG A 490 -5.45 15.29 -34.04
N ARG A 491 -4.41 15.00 -34.84
CA ARG A 491 -3.02 15.41 -34.56
C ARG A 491 -2.81 16.91 -34.74
N GLY A 492 -3.27 17.50 -35.84
CA GLY A 492 -3.23 18.95 -36.05
C GLY A 492 -4.00 19.72 -34.98
N MET A 493 -5.15 19.21 -34.51
CA MET A 493 -5.87 19.78 -33.36
C MET A 493 -5.08 19.69 -32.04
N ALA A 494 -4.25 18.66 -31.85
CA ALA A 494 -3.41 18.49 -30.66
C ALA A 494 -2.15 19.38 -30.70
N TYR A 495 -1.51 19.52 -31.87
CA TYR A 495 -0.43 20.47 -32.10
C TYR A 495 -0.91 21.93 -31.88
N MET A 496 -2.04 22.30 -32.46
CA MET A 496 -2.66 23.63 -32.29
C MET A 496 -2.97 23.94 -30.81
N ALA A 497 -3.45 22.95 -30.04
CA ALA A 497 -3.69 23.11 -28.62
C ALA A 497 -2.38 23.19 -27.79
N SER A 498 -1.28 22.61 -28.30
CA SER A 498 0.06 22.68 -27.69
C SER A 498 0.82 23.98 -28.01
N GLY A 499 0.35 24.76 -28.98
CA GLY A 499 1.03 25.94 -29.53
C GLY A 499 2.04 25.65 -30.66
N ASP A 500 2.10 24.40 -31.12
CA ASP A 500 2.92 23.94 -32.26
C ASP A 500 2.17 24.26 -33.57
N PHE A 501 2.05 25.55 -33.89
CA PHE A 501 1.13 26.04 -34.93
C PHE A 501 1.51 25.65 -36.36
N GLU A 502 2.80 25.53 -36.70
CA GLU A 502 3.23 25.16 -38.06
C GLU A 502 2.99 23.68 -38.34
N GLU A 503 3.22 22.81 -37.36
CA GLU A 503 2.92 21.38 -37.39
C GLU A 503 1.41 21.15 -37.57
N ALA A 504 0.58 21.93 -36.86
CA ALA A 504 -0.87 21.92 -37.05
C ALA A 504 -1.29 22.41 -38.44
N ARG A 505 -0.67 23.49 -38.94
CA ARG A 505 -0.92 24.04 -40.28
C ARG A 505 -0.55 23.03 -41.37
N ALA A 506 0.56 22.31 -41.20
CA ALA A 506 1.01 21.25 -42.08
C ALA A 506 0.03 20.08 -42.13
N ASP A 507 -0.45 19.58 -40.98
CA ASP A 507 -1.44 18.50 -40.94
C ASP A 507 -2.77 18.88 -41.60
N PHE A 508 -3.29 20.09 -41.36
CA PHE A 508 -4.53 20.54 -42.00
C PHE A 508 -4.37 20.79 -43.50
N ASN A 509 -3.23 21.33 -43.95
CA ASN A 509 -2.92 21.48 -45.38
C ASN A 509 -2.77 20.11 -46.06
N LYS A 510 -2.09 19.15 -45.42
CA LYS A 510 -1.96 17.77 -45.92
C LYS A 510 -3.33 17.13 -46.07
N MET A 511 -4.24 17.35 -45.11
CA MET A 511 -5.62 16.88 -45.19
C MET A 511 -6.34 17.41 -46.45
N MET A 512 -6.24 18.71 -46.77
CA MET A 512 -6.82 19.30 -47.99
C MET A 512 -6.31 18.65 -49.28
N SER A 513 -5.06 18.18 -49.30
CA SER A 513 -4.45 17.55 -50.48
C SER A 513 -4.86 16.09 -50.72
N ILE A 514 -5.51 15.44 -49.74
CA ILE A 514 -5.85 14.01 -49.80
C ILE A 514 -7.27 13.80 -50.32
N ASP A 515 -8.25 14.52 -49.77
CA ASP A 515 -9.66 14.34 -50.13
C ASP A 515 -10.44 15.67 -50.09
N LYS A 516 -11.14 15.97 -51.20
CA LYS A 516 -12.02 17.12 -51.37
C LYS A 516 -13.18 17.13 -50.36
N SER A 517 -13.64 15.98 -49.87
CA SER A 517 -14.66 15.94 -48.80
C SER A 517 -14.15 16.54 -47.49
N SER A 518 -12.84 16.42 -47.22
CA SER A 518 -12.20 16.94 -46.02
C SER A 518 -11.88 18.45 -46.09
N GLU A 519 -11.93 19.05 -47.28
CA GLU A 519 -11.51 20.43 -47.55
C GLU A 519 -12.26 21.46 -46.68
N GLY A 520 -13.56 21.24 -46.44
CA GLY A 520 -14.37 22.10 -45.56
C GLY A 520 -13.91 22.04 -44.09
N SER A 521 -13.67 20.83 -43.58
CA SER A 521 -13.17 20.61 -42.21
C SER A 521 -11.76 21.18 -42.01
N ALA A 522 -10.90 21.06 -43.03
CA ALA A 522 -9.56 21.64 -43.01
C ALA A 522 -9.59 23.18 -42.98
N LYS A 523 -10.39 23.81 -43.85
CA LYS A 523 -10.56 25.28 -43.88
C LYS A 523 -11.13 25.80 -42.56
N ALA A 524 -12.07 25.09 -41.94
CA ALA A 524 -12.59 25.43 -40.61
C ALA A 524 -11.50 25.34 -39.53
N ALA A 525 -10.66 24.30 -39.55
CA ALA A 525 -9.56 24.13 -38.61
C ALA A 525 -8.45 25.17 -38.79
N LEU A 526 -8.04 25.46 -40.04
CA LEU A 526 -7.09 26.54 -40.37
C LEU A 526 -7.61 27.93 -39.95
N LEU A 527 -8.91 28.17 -40.08
CA LEU A 527 -9.54 29.41 -39.60
C LEU A 527 -9.58 29.48 -38.05
N LYS A 528 -9.71 28.35 -37.34
CA LYS A 528 -9.54 28.32 -35.87
C LYS A 528 -8.08 28.58 -35.49
N LEU A 529 -7.15 27.85 -36.09
CA LEU A 529 -5.70 27.99 -35.88
C LEU A 529 -5.27 29.45 -36.02
N LYS A 530 -5.64 30.12 -37.12
CA LYS A 530 -5.31 31.54 -37.32
C LYS A 530 -5.84 32.47 -36.23
N LYS A 531 -7.02 32.19 -35.66
CA LYS A 531 -7.57 32.99 -34.54
C LYS A 531 -6.85 32.71 -33.23
N GLU A 532 -6.43 31.47 -33.01
CA GLU A 532 -5.74 31.02 -31.79
C GLU A 532 -4.28 31.53 -31.78
N GLU A 533 -3.63 31.46 -32.94
CA GLU A 533 -2.34 32.09 -33.30
C GLU A 533 -2.38 33.61 -33.05
N GLN A 534 -3.36 34.33 -33.61
CA GLN A 534 -3.55 35.77 -33.39
C GLN A 534 -3.87 36.14 -31.94
N GLU A 535 -4.58 35.28 -31.19
CA GLU A 535 -4.85 35.50 -29.76
C GLU A 535 -3.58 35.31 -28.91
N VAL A 536 -2.71 34.36 -29.26
CA VAL A 536 -1.39 34.21 -28.63
C VAL A 536 -0.50 35.40 -28.98
N GLU A 537 -0.41 35.81 -30.25
CA GLU A 537 0.33 37.01 -30.67
C GLU A 537 -0.14 38.25 -29.89
N ARG A 538 -1.46 38.44 -29.76
CA ARG A 538 -2.07 39.54 -29.00
C ARG A 538 -1.73 39.48 -27.50
N LYS A 539 -1.68 38.29 -26.89
CA LYS A 539 -1.26 38.11 -25.49
C LYS A 539 0.23 38.46 -25.32
N VAL A 540 1.10 37.92 -26.17
CA VAL A 540 2.54 38.21 -26.18
C VAL A 540 2.78 39.71 -26.37
N ARG A 541 2.16 40.34 -27.37
CA ARG A 541 2.30 41.79 -27.63
C ARG A 541 1.78 42.67 -26.50
N LYS A 542 0.79 42.21 -25.71
CA LYS A 542 0.37 42.88 -24.46
C LYS A 542 1.39 42.70 -23.35
N GLN A 543 1.87 41.48 -23.14
CA GLN A 543 2.81 41.12 -22.08
C GLN A 543 4.18 41.79 -22.24
N PHE A 544 4.63 41.97 -23.49
CA PHE A 544 5.92 42.58 -23.84
C PHE A 544 5.78 43.99 -24.44
N LYS A 545 4.67 44.70 -24.19
CA LYS A 545 4.37 45.99 -24.83
C LYS A 545 5.53 46.99 -24.71
N GLY A 546 6.05 47.20 -23.50
CA GLY A 546 7.17 48.11 -23.25
C GLY A 546 8.54 47.64 -23.77
N LEU A 547 8.64 46.42 -24.30
CA LEU A 547 9.87 45.89 -24.92
C LEU A 547 9.88 46.11 -26.44
N PHE A 548 8.71 46.18 -27.08
CA PHE A 548 8.56 46.41 -28.53
C PHE A 548 8.47 47.89 -28.92
N ASP A 549 8.18 48.79 -27.97
CA ASP A 549 8.08 50.24 -28.21
C ASP A 549 9.47 50.97 -28.17
N LYS A 550 10.57 50.27 -27.85
CA LYS A 550 11.96 50.78 -27.92
C LYS A 550 12.62 50.47 -29.27
N ARG A 551 13.57 51.30 -29.71
CA ARG A 551 14.24 51.10 -31.01
C ARG A 551 15.33 50.03 -30.94
N PRO A 552 15.57 49.26 -32.02
CA PRO A 552 16.73 48.36 -32.11
C PRO A 552 18.04 49.14 -31.91
N GLY A 553 18.69 48.94 -30.76
CA GLY A 553 19.89 49.67 -30.33
C GLY A 553 19.79 50.27 -28.92
N GLU A 554 18.60 50.45 -28.36
CA GLU A 554 18.39 51.06 -27.02
C GLU A 554 18.49 50.04 -25.84
N ILE A 555 19.05 48.85 -26.08
CA ILE A 555 19.36 47.85 -25.04
C ILE A 555 20.83 48.03 -24.62
N ALA A 556 21.09 49.13 -23.91
CA ALA A 556 22.33 49.34 -23.17
C ALA A 556 22.06 49.08 -21.68
N GLU A 557 22.87 48.20 -21.10
CA GLU A 557 23.17 48.01 -19.67
C GLU A 557 22.01 48.20 -18.65
N ALA A 558 21.50 47.09 -18.13
CA ALA A 558 20.72 47.07 -16.88
C ALA A 558 21.64 47.28 -15.67
N GLY A 559 22.19 48.49 -15.53
CA GLY A 559 22.92 48.93 -14.35
C GLY A 559 22.00 49.17 -13.15
N THR A 560 22.52 48.94 -11.94
CA THR A 560 21.80 49.12 -10.67
C THR A 560 21.74 50.59 -10.24
N ASN A 561 20.55 51.11 -9.91
CA ASN A 561 20.23 51.73 -8.60
C ASN A 561 18.88 52.50 -8.59
N ASP A 562 17.98 52.05 -7.71
CA ASP A 562 17.38 52.73 -6.54
C ASP A 562 16.83 54.20 -6.59
N GLY A 563 15.72 54.41 -5.85
CA GLY A 563 14.99 55.68 -5.59
C GLY A 563 14.23 56.27 -6.81
N GLY A 564 13.04 56.89 -6.71
CA GLY A 564 12.10 57.19 -5.61
C GLY A 564 11.09 58.27 -6.10
N ASP A 565 9.84 58.42 -5.65
CA ASP A 565 9.01 57.67 -4.70
C ASP A 565 7.61 57.42 -5.35
N GLU A 566 6.38 57.53 -4.79
CA GLU A 566 5.80 57.94 -3.49
C GLU A 566 4.36 57.34 -3.37
N ALA A 567 3.74 57.37 -2.17
CA ALA A 567 2.29 57.32 -1.87
C ALA A 567 1.40 56.16 -2.41
N THR A 568 0.62 55.39 -1.63
CA THR A 568 0.38 55.17 -0.17
C THR A 568 -0.14 53.71 -0.03
N SER A 569 -0.37 53.06 1.13
CA SER A 569 -0.64 53.48 2.51
C SER A 569 -0.28 52.40 3.55
N GLU A 570 -0.31 52.78 4.83
CA GLU A 570 -0.50 51.92 6.02
C GLU A 570 0.61 50.92 6.46
N ASN A 571 1.30 51.34 7.52
CA ASN A 571 2.05 50.55 8.51
C ASN A 571 1.04 50.05 9.61
N PRO A 572 1.39 49.16 10.59
CA PRO A 572 2.69 49.17 11.27
C PRO A 572 3.27 47.83 11.85
N GLU A 573 4.57 47.94 12.16
CA GLU A 573 5.22 47.51 13.42
C GLU A 573 5.74 46.07 13.67
N LYS A 574 7.01 46.05 14.12
CA LYS A 574 7.72 45.07 14.99
C LYS A 574 8.22 43.74 14.38
N ASP A 575 9.39 43.22 14.79
CA ASP A 575 10.55 43.82 15.50
C ASP A 575 11.81 42.98 15.20
N ASP A 576 12.98 43.56 15.49
CA ASP A 576 14.31 42.96 15.71
C ASP A 576 14.91 41.96 14.69
N LEU A 577 16.04 42.40 14.12
CA LEU A 577 17.13 41.53 13.67
C LEU A 577 17.94 41.05 14.87
N ASP A 578 18.49 39.84 14.82
CA ASP A 578 19.83 39.63 15.37
C ASP A 578 20.63 38.56 14.59
N ASN A 579 21.93 38.53 14.86
CA ASN A 579 22.97 37.91 14.07
C ASN A 579 23.20 36.44 14.47
N ILE A 580 23.82 35.65 13.59
CA ILE A 580 25.20 35.16 13.76
C ILE A 580 25.63 34.33 12.54
N ASP A 581 26.90 34.47 12.19
CA ASP A 581 27.61 33.74 11.14
C ASP A 581 28.37 32.56 11.77
N ASP A 582 28.34 31.36 11.17
CA ASP A 582 29.52 30.48 11.08
C ASP A 582 29.33 29.24 10.20
N HIS A 583 30.46 28.63 9.80
CA HIS A 583 30.53 27.44 8.95
C HIS A 583 30.19 26.11 9.65
N GLU A 584 29.55 25.18 8.93
CA GLU A 584 30.06 23.79 8.89
C GLU A 584 29.74 23.08 7.57
N GLU A 585 30.72 22.36 7.01
CA GLU A 585 30.59 21.65 5.73
C GLU A 585 30.20 20.18 5.98
N ARG A 586 29.01 19.74 5.53
CA ARG A 586 28.62 18.33 5.66
C ARG A 586 27.88 17.74 4.47
N THR A 587 28.50 16.75 3.85
CA THR A 587 28.01 16.00 2.70
C THR A 587 26.70 15.26 2.99
N ARG A 588 25.66 15.55 2.19
CA ARG A 588 24.48 14.69 2.03
C ARG A 588 24.16 14.55 0.55
N GLN A 589 24.12 13.32 0.07
CA GLN A 589 23.55 13.01 -1.24
C GLN A 589 22.02 13.08 -1.13
N THR A 590 21.40 14.04 -1.79
CA THR A 590 19.95 14.07 -2.03
C THR A 590 19.69 14.06 -3.53
N THR A 591 18.92 13.09 -4.03
CA THR A 591 18.57 12.99 -5.45
C THR A 591 17.55 14.08 -5.81
N GLU A 592 17.95 15.04 -6.64
CA GLU A 592 17.03 16.05 -7.16
C GLU A 592 15.93 15.40 -8.03
N PRO A 593 14.69 15.93 -8.00
CA PRO A 593 13.70 15.63 -9.03
C PRO A 593 14.15 16.22 -10.39
N PRO A 594 13.71 15.65 -11.52
CA PRO A 594 14.15 16.12 -12.83
C PRO A 594 13.80 17.59 -13.05
N PRO A 595 14.69 18.38 -13.69
CA PRO A 595 14.56 19.84 -13.75
C PRO A 595 13.27 20.23 -14.48
N ARG A 596 12.46 21.09 -13.84
CA ARG A 596 11.34 21.75 -14.50
C ARG A 596 11.88 22.55 -15.69
N PRO A 597 11.26 22.48 -16.89
CA PRO A 597 11.78 23.16 -18.07
C PRO A 597 11.79 24.67 -17.83
N GLY A 598 13.00 25.24 -17.68
CA GLY A 598 13.18 26.64 -17.33
C GLY A 598 12.51 27.59 -18.33
N ILE A 599 12.08 28.76 -17.86
CA ILE A 599 11.25 29.72 -18.60
C ILE A 599 11.83 30.06 -19.98
N LEU A 600 13.17 30.14 -20.10
CA LEU A 600 13.90 30.33 -21.36
C LEU A 600 13.59 29.26 -22.44
N SER A 601 13.31 28.01 -22.05
CA SER A 601 12.96 26.93 -22.98
C SER A 601 11.53 27.07 -23.54
N GLN A 602 10.60 27.57 -22.72
CA GLN A 602 9.25 27.91 -23.15
C GLN A 602 9.26 29.15 -24.04
N LEU A 603 10.04 30.17 -23.68
CA LEU A 603 10.27 31.37 -24.49
C LEU A 603 10.86 31.03 -25.87
N ARG A 604 11.90 30.18 -25.95
CA ARG A 604 12.47 29.75 -27.24
C ARG A 604 11.44 29.08 -28.15
N LYS A 605 10.54 28.26 -27.60
CA LYS A 605 9.43 27.67 -28.38
C LYS A 605 8.43 28.72 -28.84
N LEU A 606 8.05 29.68 -27.98
CA LEU A 606 7.17 30.79 -28.34
C LEU A 606 7.72 31.66 -29.48
N PHE A 607 9.01 32.00 -29.44
CA PHE A 607 9.63 32.81 -30.50
C PHE A 607 9.77 32.03 -31.82
N ALA A 608 10.03 30.72 -31.75
CA ALA A 608 10.08 29.85 -32.93
C ALA A 608 8.69 29.69 -33.59
N SER A 609 7.63 29.46 -32.82
CA SER A 609 6.27 29.24 -33.37
C SER A 609 5.60 30.49 -33.94
N VAL A 610 6.15 31.68 -33.67
CA VAL A 610 5.74 32.98 -34.27
C VAL A 610 6.73 33.43 -35.37
N GLY A 611 7.63 32.54 -35.82
CA GLY A 611 8.52 32.78 -36.96
C GLY A 611 9.66 33.79 -36.74
N LEU A 612 9.90 34.21 -35.48
CA LEU A 612 10.87 35.25 -35.12
C LEU A 612 12.34 34.75 -35.07
N ASN A 613 12.74 33.90 -36.01
CA ASN A 613 14.08 33.32 -36.15
C ASN A 613 15.15 34.33 -36.66
N ARG A 614 15.03 35.62 -36.31
CA ARG A 614 15.96 36.70 -36.72
C ARG A 614 16.67 37.42 -35.57
N CYS A 615 16.61 36.89 -34.37
CA CYS A 615 17.45 37.32 -33.25
C CYS A 615 18.28 36.13 -32.71
N THR A 616 19.48 35.96 -33.24
CA THR A 616 20.54 35.23 -32.51
C THR A 616 20.92 36.03 -31.28
N ILE A 617 20.69 35.45 -30.11
CA ILE A 617 21.30 35.90 -28.85
C ILE A 617 22.76 35.45 -28.90
N LEU A 618 23.70 36.38 -28.65
CA LEU A 618 25.08 36.11 -28.28
C LEU A 618 25.16 35.92 -26.76
#